data_AF-A0A7H4NX94-F1
#
_entry.id   AF-A0A7H4NX94-F1
#
_cell.length_a   1.000
_cell.length_b   1.000
_cell.length_c   1.000
_cell.angle_alpha   90.00
_cell.angle_beta   90.00
_cell.angle_gamma   90.00
#
_symmetry.space_group_name_H-M   'P 1'
#
loop_
_entity.id
_entity.type
_entity.pdbx_description
1 polymer ?
#
loop_
_entity_poly.entity_id
_entity_poly.type
_entity_poly.pdbx_seq_one_letter_code
_entity_poly.pdbx_strand_id
1 'polypeptide(L)'
;METNTASINNLGDTVENIYTTGTKYFHANSTGADSQALGLDSVAIGMGAVANNAGDIALGAGSLTEAAVGTAGSASTAPTTRLPGRRRPAR
;
A
#
# COMPACT_ATOMS: atom_id res chain seq x y z
N MET A 1 -12.11 40.76 -7.02
CA MET A 1 -10.77 40.34 -6.53
C MET A 1 -10.86 39.55 -5.22
N GLU A 2 -11.89 39.76 -4.40
CA GLU A 2 -12.14 39.01 -3.16
C GLU A 2 -12.53 37.52 -3.40
N THR A 3 -13.29 37.23 -4.46
CA THR A 3 -13.67 35.85 -4.83
C THR A 3 -12.48 34.96 -5.15
N ASN A 4 -11.53 35.44 -5.95
CA ASN A 4 -10.37 34.63 -6.34
C ASN A 4 -9.52 34.28 -5.13
N THR A 5 -9.35 35.22 -4.20
CA THR A 5 -8.62 34.99 -2.95
C THR A 5 -9.31 33.91 -2.11
N ALA A 6 -10.64 34.00 -1.94
CA ALA A 6 -11.39 32.99 -1.21
C ALA A 6 -11.34 31.60 -1.88
N SER A 7 -11.48 31.54 -3.21
CA SER A 7 -11.38 30.28 -3.96
C SER A 7 -9.99 29.64 -3.86
N ILE A 8 -8.92 30.44 -3.86
CA ILE A 8 -7.55 29.95 -3.71
C ILE A 8 -7.34 29.39 -2.30
N ASN A 9 -7.86 30.05 -1.26
CA ASN A 9 -7.79 29.53 0.11
C ASN A 9 -8.51 28.18 0.24
N ASN A 10 -9.75 28.08 -0.28
CA ASN A 10 -10.50 26.82 -0.25
C ASN A 10 -9.78 25.68 -1.00
N LEU A 11 -9.08 26.00 -2.09
CA LEU A 11 -8.23 25.04 -2.80
C LEU A 11 -7.03 24.64 -1.94
N GLY A 12 -6.39 25.60 -1.27
CA GLY A 12 -5.32 25.34 -0.30
C GLY A 12 -5.76 24.36 0.78
N ASP A 13 -6.91 24.58 1.40
CA ASP A 13 -7.48 23.68 2.41
C ASP A 13 -7.74 22.28 1.83
N THR A 14 -8.24 22.21 0.59
CA THR A 14 -8.46 20.93 -0.09
C THR A 14 -7.17 20.17 -0.32
N VAL A 15 -6.10 20.85 -0.76
CA VAL A 15 -4.77 20.24 -0.97
C VAL A 15 -4.15 19.79 0.35
N GLU A 16 -4.27 20.60 1.39
CA GLU A 16 -3.81 20.25 2.74
C GLU A 16 -4.51 18.98 3.25
N ASN A 17 -5.82 18.88 3.05
CA ASN A 17 -6.58 17.67 3.43
C ASN A 17 -6.13 16.44 2.63
N ILE A 18 -5.82 16.57 1.34
CA ILE A 18 -5.29 15.47 0.53
C ILE A 18 -3.94 14.99 1.08
N TYR A 19 -3.07 15.91 1.48
CA TYR A 19 -1.76 15.57 2.02
C TYR A 19 -1.84 14.95 3.42
N THR A 20 -2.68 15.50 4.30
CA THR A 20 -2.72 15.11 5.73
C THR A 20 -3.72 14.02 6.08
N THR A 21 -4.82 13.90 5.33
CA THR A 21 -5.89 12.93 5.62
C THR A 21 -6.13 11.94 4.47
N GLY A 22 -5.49 12.16 3.32
CA GLY A 22 -5.58 11.30 2.16
C GLY A 22 -6.81 11.55 1.28
N THR A 23 -7.17 10.56 0.49
CA THR A 23 -8.34 10.59 -0.41
C THR A 23 -9.35 9.52 0.01
N LYS A 24 -10.56 9.53 -0.55
CA LYS A 24 -11.69 8.66 -0.17
C LYS A 24 -11.35 7.17 0.08
N TYR A 25 -10.37 6.62 -0.63
CA TYR A 25 -10.01 5.20 -0.54
C TYR A 25 -8.57 4.94 -0.06
N PHE A 26 -7.79 6.01 0.16
CA PHE A 26 -6.39 5.90 0.57
C PHE A 26 -6.16 6.83 1.76
N HIS A 27 -6.05 6.24 2.95
CA HIS A 27 -5.88 6.95 4.21
C HIS A 27 -4.66 6.39 4.94
N ALA A 28 -3.82 7.29 5.45
CA ALA A 28 -2.81 6.99 6.45
C ALA A 28 -3.09 7.85 7.68
N ASN A 29 -3.54 7.24 8.77
CA ASN A 29 -3.79 7.95 10.03
C ASN A 29 -2.50 7.98 10.86
N SER A 30 -1.74 9.08 10.76
CA SER A 30 -0.39 9.20 11.33
C SER A 30 0.01 10.65 11.56
N THR A 31 0.87 10.88 12.56
CA THR A 31 1.59 12.15 12.79
C THR A 31 3.12 12.00 12.71
N GLY A 32 3.61 10.81 12.37
CA GLY A 32 5.04 10.52 12.28
C GLY A 32 5.64 10.82 10.91
N ALA A 33 6.90 10.42 10.72
CA ALA A 33 7.64 10.69 9.49
C ALA A 33 6.98 10.09 8.23
N ASP A 34 7.19 10.75 7.10
CA ASP A 34 6.71 10.32 5.79
C ASP A 34 7.35 8.98 5.36
N SER A 35 6.68 8.31 4.43
CA SER A 35 7.18 7.13 3.74
C SER A 35 8.29 7.48 2.73
N GLN A 36 9.13 6.50 2.39
CA GLN A 36 10.27 6.66 1.48
C GLN A 36 10.32 5.51 0.48
N ALA A 37 9.94 5.79 -0.76
CA ALA A 37 10.10 4.89 -1.90
C ALA A 37 11.46 5.15 -2.57
N LEU A 38 12.53 4.57 -2.03
CA LEU A 38 13.92 4.86 -2.46
C LEU A 38 14.34 4.02 -3.69
N GLY A 39 13.78 2.83 -3.84
CA GLY A 39 14.02 1.96 -4.98
C GLY A 39 13.36 2.48 -6.27
N LEU A 40 13.99 2.21 -7.42
CA LEU A 40 13.39 2.51 -8.72
C LEU A 40 12.04 1.77 -8.87
N ASP A 41 11.00 2.46 -9.34
CA ASP A 41 9.66 1.89 -9.51
C ASP A 41 9.07 1.25 -8.24
N SER A 42 9.48 1.73 -7.05
CA SER A 42 9.02 1.22 -5.76
C SER A 42 7.81 2.01 -5.22
N VAL A 43 7.13 1.42 -4.24
CA VAL A 43 5.99 2.04 -3.54
C VAL A 43 6.20 1.93 -2.03
N ALA A 44 6.01 3.02 -1.29
CA ALA A 44 6.01 3.03 0.17
C ALA A 44 4.70 3.64 0.68
N ILE A 45 4.02 2.95 1.61
CA ILE A 45 2.72 3.35 2.14
C ILE A 45 2.74 3.20 3.67
N GLY A 46 2.67 4.31 4.39
CA GLY A 46 2.57 4.34 5.86
C GLY A 46 3.71 5.08 6.54
N MET A 47 3.51 5.43 7.81
CA MET A 47 4.48 6.18 8.64
C MET A 47 5.84 5.50 8.65
N GLY A 48 6.89 6.18 8.18
CA GLY A 48 8.26 5.66 8.18
C GLY A 48 8.46 4.36 7.39
N ALA A 49 7.54 4.01 6.48
CA ALA A 49 7.73 2.88 5.57
C ALA A 49 8.87 3.18 4.59
N VAL A 50 9.80 2.25 4.37
CA VAL A 50 10.94 2.43 3.46
C VAL A 50 11.04 1.27 2.47
N ALA A 51 10.84 1.55 1.19
CA ALA A 51 11.05 0.61 0.09
C ALA A 51 12.44 0.82 -0.53
N ASN A 52 13.40 -0.06 -0.21
CA ASN A 52 14.82 0.16 -0.51
C ASN A 52 15.26 -0.31 -1.91
N ASN A 53 14.62 -1.32 -2.49
CA ASN A 53 15.07 -1.93 -3.75
C ASN A 53 14.09 -1.69 -4.89
N ALA A 54 14.56 -1.87 -6.12
CA ALA A 54 13.75 -1.63 -7.30
C ALA A 54 12.55 -2.59 -7.37
N GLY A 55 11.36 -2.05 -7.65
CA GLY A 55 10.10 -2.79 -7.72
C GLY A 55 9.52 -3.23 -6.37
N ASP A 56 10.09 -2.76 -5.25
CA ASP A 56 9.61 -3.11 -3.91
C ASP A 56 8.28 -2.42 -3.55
N ILE A 57 7.53 -3.03 -2.64
CA ILE A 57 6.38 -2.41 -1.96
C ILE A 57 6.58 -2.51 -0.45
N ALA A 58 6.82 -1.39 0.22
CA ALA A 58 6.76 -1.27 1.67
C ALA A 58 5.35 -0.83 2.09
N LEU A 59 4.59 -1.72 2.74
CA LEU A 59 3.21 -1.46 3.16
C LEU A 59 3.08 -1.58 4.69
N GLY A 60 2.70 -0.49 5.35
CA GLY A 60 2.49 -0.43 6.81
C GLY A 60 3.48 0.47 7.54
N ALA A 61 3.13 0.87 8.78
CA ALA A 61 3.99 1.72 9.60
C ALA A 61 5.30 0.99 9.98
N GLY A 62 6.44 1.62 9.68
CA GLY A 62 7.77 1.08 9.95
C GLY A 62 8.19 -0.10 9.06
N SER A 63 7.39 -0.45 8.03
CA SER A 63 7.75 -1.52 7.11
C SER A 63 9.04 -1.17 6.34
N LEU A 64 9.98 -2.10 6.30
CA LEU A 64 11.22 -1.99 5.52
C LEU A 64 11.28 -3.13 4.52
N THR A 65 11.59 -2.83 3.25
CA THR A 65 11.96 -3.87 2.30
C THR A 65 13.47 -4.08 2.27
N GLU A 66 13.88 -5.32 2.15
CA GLU A 66 15.27 -5.75 2.06
C GLU A 66 15.47 -6.59 0.79
N ALA A 67 16.73 -6.77 0.39
CA ALA A 67 17.05 -7.58 -0.78
C ALA A 67 16.51 -9.01 -0.61
N ALA A 68 15.93 -9.56 -1.67
CA ALA A 68 15.40 -10.92 -1.66
C ALA A 68 16.51 -11.93 -1.35
N VAL A 69 16.32 -12.70 -0.27
CA VAL A 69 17.21 -13.82 0.07
C VAL A 69 16.67 -15.07 -0.58
N GLY A 70 17.40 -15.62 -1.56
CA GLY A 70 17.02 -16.85 -2.22
C GLY A 70 16.97 -18.02 -1.23
N THR A 71 15.85 -18.72 -1.16
CA THR A 71 15.76 -19.96 -0.38
C THR A 71 16.40 -21.11 -1.17
N ALA A 72 17.30 -21.86 -0.54
CA ALA A 72 17.90 -23.03 -1.16
C ALA A 72 16.84 -24.15 -1.31
N GLY A 73 16.13 -24.17 -2.44
CA GLY A 73 15.45 -25.35 -2.96
C GLY A 73 14.16 -25.80 -2.25
N SER A 74 13.08 -25.04 -2.33
CA SER A 74 11.72 -25.60 -2.13
C SER A 74 10.87 -25.44 -3.39
N ALA A 75 10.81 -26.50 -4.19
CA ALA A 75 9.75 -26.64 -5.18
C ALA A 75 8.45 -26.95 -4.45
N SER A 76 7.48 -26.04 -4.47
CA SER A 76 6.14 -26.31 -3.95
C SER A 76 5.41 -27.26 -4.90
N THR A 77 5.54 -28.57 -4.70
CA THR A 77 4.60 -29.54 -5.29
C THR A 77 3.32 -29.49 -4.48
N ALA A 78 2.42 -28.57 -4.79
CA ALA A 78 1.09 -28.58 -4.19
C ALA A 78 0.22 -29.64 -4.90
N PRO A 79 -0.37 -30.62 -4.20
CA PRO A 79 -1.47 -31.39 -4.75
C PRO A 79 -2.73 -30.49 -4.73
N THR A 80 -3.19 -30.07 -5.91
CA THR A 80 -4.50 -29.45 -6.09
C THR A 80 -5.57 -30.40 -5.52
N THR A 81 -6.10 -30.12 -4.33
CA THR A 81 -7.13 -30.96 -3.74
C THR A 81 -8.42 -30.76 -4.54
N ARG A 82 -8.71 -31.66 -5.48
CA ARG A 82 -10.03 -31.80 -6.11
C ARG A 82 -11.04 -32.05 -4.99
N LEU A 83 -12.02 -31.14 -4.80
CA LEU A 83 -13.06 -31.33 -3.79
C LEU A 83 -13.87 -32.61 -4.09
N PRO A 84 -13.88 -33.62 -3.21
CA PRO A 84 -14.66 -34.83 -3.43
C PRO A 84 -16.14 -34.57 -3.14
N GLY A 85 -17.02 -34.95 -4.07
CA GLY A 85 -18.43 -35.22 -3.79
C GLY A 85 -19.43 -34.08 -4.00
N ARG A 86 -19.93 -33.90 -5.23
CA ARG A 86 -21.32 -33.44 -5.46
C ARG A 86 -22.16 -34.62 -5.94
N ARG A 87 -22.57 -35.50 -5.03
CA ARG A 87 -23.72 -36.38 -5.27
C ARG A 87 -24.85 -35.88 -4.39
N ARG A 88 -25.86 -35.24 -4.99
CA ARG A 88 -27.13 -34.95 -4.30
C ARG A 88 -27.82 -36.29 -4.01
N PRO A 89 -28.19 -36.62 -2.76
CA PRO A 89 -29.01 -37.80 -2.52
C PRO A 89 -30.44 -37.53 -3.00
N ALA A 90 -30.97 -38.47 -3.78
CA ALA A 90 -32.39 -38.54 -4.07
C ALA A 90 -33.11 -39.22 -2.89
N ARG A 91 -34.09 -38.54 -2.30
CA ARG A 91 -35.29 -39.18 -1.77
C ARG A 91 -36.44 -38.19 -1.80
#